data_AF-A0A961FMX8-F1
#
_entry.id   AF-A0A961FMX8-F1
#
_cell.length_a   1.000
_cell.length_b   1.000
_cell.length_c   1.000
_cell.angle_alpha   90.00
_cell.angle_beta   90.00
_cell.angle_gamma   90.00
#
_symmetry.space_group_name_H-M   'P 1'
#
loop_
_entity.id
_entity.type
_entity.pdbx_description
1 polymer ?
#
loop_
_entity_poly.entity_id
_entity_poly.type
_entity_poly.pdbx_seq_one_letter_code
_entity_poly.pdbx_strand_id
1 'polypeptide(L)'
;MSDAFYLQRRDTVLGPCTVRDVEQFLTYGSIKPDDLVRSDVEDEWHPLESDPRFFEIIQDLRDRRQRKDGSPVRRRIVRYRNYDKVPEEQRGHVMFWRLFTGWFLPWRLWKAAAVLFSQRIYRRALDEEGFLKAWPAWIEIVVSVLLVLNLIFWAIVILVAFQSILPLWHTLVEIAKPLWDHS
;
A
#
# COMPACT_ATOMS: atom_id res chain seq x y z
N MET A 1 -33.78 12.26 -10.46
CA MET A 1 -34.27 11.03 -9.80
C MET A 1 -33.04 10.31 -9.31
N SER A 2 -32.93 10.04 -8.01
CA SER A 2 -31.77 9.36 -7.44
C SER A 2 -31.95 7.86 -7.61
N ASP A 3 -31.31 7.27 -8.63
CA ASP A 3 -31.25 5.83 -8.80
C ASP A 3 -30.27 5.26 -7.77
N ALA A 4 -30.77 5.08 -6.55
CA ALA A 4 -30.07 4.39 -5.49
C ALA A 4 -30.25 2.87 -5.67
N PHE A 5 -29.19 2.14 -5.35
CA PHE A 5 -29.13 0.69 -5.43
C PHE A 5 -28.68 0.11 -4.10
N TYR A 6 -29.17 -1.08 -3.81
CA TYR A 6 -28.67 -1.92 -2.74
C TYR A 6 -28.05 -3.16 -3.38
N LEU A 7 -26.93 -3.59 -2.83
CA LEU A 7 -26.19 -4.76 -3.25
C LEU A 7 -26.19 -5.76 -2.10
N GLN A 8 -26.59 -6.99 -2.35
CA GLN A 8 -26.52 -8.06 -1.37
C GLN A 8 -25.42 -9.03 -1.79
N ARG A 9 -24.41 -9.14 -0.92
CA ARG A 9 -23.29 -10.05 -1.06
C ARG A 9 -23.30 -10.99 0.14
N ARG A 10 -23.57 -12.28 -0.12
CA ARG A 10 -23.79 -13.29 0.93
C ARG A 10 -24.86 -12.77 1.92
N ASP A 11 -24.45 -12.50 3.17
CA ASP A 11 -25.33 -12.06 4.26
C ASP A 11 -25.23 -10.55 4.56
N THR A 12 -24.51 -9.79 3.73
CA THR A 12 -24.33 -8.35 3.92
C THR A 12 -25.00 -7.54 2.82
N VAL A 13 -25.82 -6.58 3.23
CA VAL A 13 -26.45 -5.58 2.36
C VAL A 13 -25.61 -4.30 2.39
N LEU A 14 -25.27 -3.80 1.21
CA LEU A 14 -24.51 -2.57 0.96
C LEU A 14 -25.42 -1.58 0.24
N GLY A 15 -25.62 -0.40 0.79
CA GLY A 15 -26.39 0.64 0.13
C GLY A 15 -26.75 1.81 1.07
N PRO A 16 -27.37 2.87 0.54
CA PRO A 16 -27.63 3.10 -0.89
C PRO A 16 -26.34 3.40 -1.67
N CYS A 17 -26.24 2.87 -2.89
CA CYS A 17 -25.11 3.03 -3.80
C CYS A 17 -25.60 3.63 -5.12
N THR A 18 -24.79 4.45 -5.78
CA THR A 18 -25.10 4.96 -7.13
C THR A 18 -24.68 3.95 -8.20
N VAL A 19 -25.18 4.09 -9.44
CA VAL A 19 -24.71 3.29 -10.59
C VAL A 19 -23.18 3.27 -10.65
N ARG A 20 -22.55 4.44 -10.55
CA ARG A 20 -21.09 4.60 -10.57
C ARG A 20 -20.39 3.83 -9.44
N ASP A 21 -20.97 3.77 -8.24
CA ASP A 21 -20.42 2.96 -7.15
C ASP A 21 -20.46 1.46 -7.48
N VAL A 22 -21.57 0.99 -8.07
CA VAL A 22 -21.75 -0.41 -8.49
C VAL A 22 -20.77 -0.78 -9.61
N GLU A 23 -20.64 0.05 -10.64
CA GLU A 23 -19.64 -0.12 -11.72
C GLU A 23 -18.22 -0.20 -11.15
N GLN A 24 -17.95 0.67 -10.17
CA GLN A 24 -16.67 0.72 -9.49
C GLN A 24 -16.42 -0.57 -8.69
N PHE A 25 -17.42 -1.08 -7.97
CA PHE A 25 -17.31 -2.34 -7.24
C PHE A 25 -17.11 -3.54 -8.16
N LEU A 26 -17.79 -3.57 -9.32
CA LEU A 26 -17.63 -4.58 -10.38
C LEU A 26 -16.21 -4.56 -10.95
N THR A 27 -15.75 -3.38 -11.37
CA THR A 27 -14.42 -3.17 -11.93
C THR A 27 -13.31 -3.59 -10.96
N TYR A 28 -13.52 -3.37 -9.66
CA TYR A 28 -12.56 -3.72 -8.61
C TYR A 28 -12.78 -5.12 -7.99
N GLY A 29 -13.74 -5.90 -8.51
CA GLY A 29 -14.05 -7.25 -8.03
C GLY A 29 -14.49 -7.33 -6.56
N SER A 30 -15.02 -6.23 -6.02
CA SER A 30 -15.57 -6.20 -4.65
C SER A 30 -16.95 -6.83 -4.57
N ILE A 31 -17.67 -6.81 -5.70
CA ILE A 31 -18.87 -7.59 -5.99
C ILE A 31 -18.63 -8.43 -7.24
N LYS A 32 -19.38 -9.50 -7.38
CA LYS A 32 -19.34 -10.40 -8.52
C LYS A 32 -20.61 -10.28 -9.36
N PRO A 33 -20.60 -10.71 -10.64
CA PRO A 33 -21.79 -10.70 -11.49
C PRO A 33 -22.97 -11.53 -10.95
N ASP A 34 -22.68 -12.54 -10.13
CA ASP A 34 -23.66 -13.40 -9.44
C ASP A 34 -24.20 -12.80 -8.12
N ASP A 35 -23.62 -11.70 -7.63
CA ASP A 35 -24.16 -11.01 -6.45
C ASP A 35 -25.51 -10.33 -6.79
N LEU A 36 -26.35 -10.12 -5.77
CA LEU A 36 -27.70 -9.60 -5.95
C LEU A 36 -27.72 -8.07 -5.91
N VAL A 37 -28.57 -7.46 -6.73
CA VAL A 37 -28.83 -6.02 -6.78
C VAL A 37 -30.32 -5.77 -6.68
N ARG A 38 -30.68 -4.64 -6.07
CA ARG A 38 -32.05 -4.14 -5.98
C ARG A 38 -32.04 -2.62 -6.12
N SER A 39 -32.87 -2.08 -7.00
CA SER A 39 -33.08 -0.64 -7.09
C SER A 39 -33.93 -0.14 -5.91
N ASP A 40 -33.80 1.12 -5.52
CA ASP A 40 -34.66 1.74 -4.49
C ASP A 40 -36.15 1.78 -4.89
N VAL A 41 -36.43 1.63 -6.19
CA VAL A 41 -37.80 1.61 -6.75
C VAL A 41 -38.34 0.18 -6.94
N GLU A 42 -37.48 -0.83 -6.84
CA GLU A 42 -37.82 -2.24 -7.04
C GLU A 42 -37.76 -2.99 -5.72
N ASP A 43 -38.74 -3.86 -5.46
CA ASP A 43 -38.80 -4.58 -4.17
C ASP A 43 -38.07 -5.94 -4.23
N GLU A 44 -37.83 -6.45 -5.44
CA GLU A 44 -37.23 -7.76 -5.68
C GLU A 44 -35.71 -7.69 -5.89
N TRP A 45 -35.01 -8.71 -5.40
CA TRP A 45 -33.57 -8.88 -5.63
C TRP A 45 -33.31 -9.68 -6.89
N HIS A 46 -32.47 -9.15 -7.75
CA HIS A 46 -32.10 -9.81 -8.99
C HIS A 46 -30.57 -9.94 -9.10
N PRO A 47 -30.04 -10.96 -9.80
CA PRO A 47 -28.61 -11.04 -10.06
C PRO A 47 -28.12 -9.81 -10.81
N LEU A 48 -26.92 -9.31 -10.47
CA LEU A 48 -26.34 -8.14 -11.11
C LEU A 48 -26.14 -8.31 -12.62
N GLU A 49 -25.87 -9.55 -13.08
CA GLU A 49 -25.84 -9.96 -14.49
C GLU A 49 -27.15 -9.69 -15.25
N SER A 50 -28.29 -9.75 -14.56
CA SER A 50 -29.61 -9.60 -15.19
C SER A 50 -30.01 -8.13 -15.38
N ASP A 51 -29.34 -7.19 -14.73
CA ASP A 51 -29.64 -5.77 -14.87
C ASP A 51 -28.97 -5.19 -16.13
N PRO A 52 -29.77 -4.66 -17.09
CA PRO A 52 -29.24 -4.14 -18.35
C PRO A 52 -28.26 -2.98 -18.17
N ARG A 53 -28.32 -2.25 -17.04
CA ARG A 53 -27.41 -1.13 -16.74
C ARG A 53 -25.97 -1.59 -16.52
N PHE A 54 -25.77 -2.83 -16.08
CA PHE A 54 -24.43 -3.37 -15.78
C PHE A 54 -23.95 -4.41 -16.80
N PHE A 55 -24.80 -4.79 -17.75
CA PHE A 55 -24.53 -5.85 -18.72
C PHE A 55 -23.24 -5.61 -19.53
N GLU A 56 -23.07 -4.42 -20.11
CA GLU A 56 -21.91 -4.08 -20.94
C GLU A 56 -20.59 -4.18 -20.15
N ILE A 57 -20.60 -3.71 -18.90
CA ILE A 57 -19.44 -3.75 -18.00
C ILE A 57 -19.11 -5.17 -17.59
N ILE A 58 -20.12 -5.98 -17.27
CA ILE A 58 -19.94 -7.40 -16.93
C ILE A 58 -19.39 -8.17 -18.12
N GLN A 59 -19.85 -7.86 -19.35
CA GLN A 59 -19.36 -8.48 -20.57
C GLN A 59 -17.89 -8.10 -20.86
N ASP A 60 -17.52 -6.81 -20.77
CA ASP A 60 -16.12 -6.36 -20.90
C ASP A 60 -15.20 -7.03 -19.86
N LEU A 61 -15.65 -7.16 -18.61
CA LEU A 61 -14.90 -7.86 -17.57
C LEU A 61 -14.74 -9.36 -17.84
N ARG A 62 -15.76 -10.01 -18.42
CA ARG A 62 -15.72 -11.42 -18.80
C ARG A 62 -14.77 -11.65 -19.97
N ASP A 63 -14.81 -10.77 -20.98
CA ASP A 63 -13.93 -10.81 -22.14
C ASP A 63 -12.47 -10.59 -21.75
N ARG A 64 -12.20 -9.63 -20.84
CA ARG A 64 -10.85 -9.41 -20.28
C ARG A 64 -10.33 -10.62 -19.49
N ARG A 65 -11.21 -11.37 -18.82
CA ARG A 65 -10.84 -12.58 -18.08
C ARG A 65 -10.58 -13.77 -19.00
N GLN A 66 -11.33 -13.88 -20.11
CA GLN A 66 -11.15 -14.94 -21.11
C GLN A 66 -9.94 -14.69 -22.02
N ARG A 67 -9.62 -13.43 -22.31
CA ARG A 67 -8.31 -13.04 -22.86
C ARG A 67 -7.27 -13.37 -21.80
N LYS A 68 -6.69 -14.54 -21.92
CA LYS A 68 -5.61 -15.11 -21.09
C LYS A 68 -4.30 -14.30 -21.21
N ASP A 69 -4.39 -12.99 -21.44
CA ASP A 69 -3.27 -12.09 -21.37
C ASP A 69 -2.86 -12.04 -19.90
N GLY A 70 -1.61 -12.42 -19.64
CA GLY A 70 -0.92 -12.21 -18.36
C GLY A 70 -0.75 -10.73 -17.99
N SER A 71 -1.65 -9.86 -18.48
CA SER A 71 -1.89 -8.53 -17.98
C SER A 71 -2.04 -8.61 -16.46
N PRO A 72 -1.21 -7.88 -15.70
CA PRO A 72 -1.16 -8.02 -14.25
C PRO A 72 -2.56 -7.74 -13.73
N VAL A 73 -3.14 -8.73 -13.03
CA VAL A 73 -4.39 -8.59 -12.26
C VAL A 73 -4.34 -7.23 -11.61
N ARG A 74 -5.18 -6.30 -12.10
CA ARG A 74 -5.16 -4.89 -11.71
C ARG A 74 -5.33 -4.88 -10.19
N ARG A 75 -4.21 -4.76 -9.45
CA ARG A 75 -4.18 -4.96 -8.00
C ARG A 75 -5.26 -4.05 -7.42
N ARG A 76 -6.24 -4.65 -6.75
CA ARG A 76 -7.37 -3.99 -6.09
C ARG A 76 -6.84 -2.78 -5.32
N ILE A 77 -6.98 -1.57 -5.87
CA ILE A 77 -6.61 -0.34 -5.16
C ILE A 77 -7.76 -0.04 -4.22
N VAL A 78 -7.69 -0.58 -3.01
CA VAL A 78 -8.67 -0.29 -1.96
C VAL A 78 -8.57 1.20 -1.64
N ARG A 79 -9.59 1.97 -2.05
CA ARG A 79 -9.73 3.37 -1.67
C ARG A 79 -10.41 3.43 -0.30
N TYR A 80 -9.69 3.93 0.70
CA TYR A 80 -10.21 4.05 2.06
C TYR A 80 -10.95 5.38 2.22
N ARG A 81 -12.12 5.38 2.87
CA ARG A 81 -12.82 6.60 3.30
C ARG A 81 -12.52 6.98 4.75
N ASN A 82 -12.34 5.99 5.62
CA ASN A 82 -12.03 6.17 7.04
C ASN A 82 -10.57 5.81 7.32
N TYR A 83 -9.84 6.72 7.98
CA TYR A 83 -8.41 6.57 8.30
C TYR A 83 -8.12 5.45 9.29
N ASP A 84 -9.05 5.17 10.21
CA ASP A 84 -8.84 4.16 11.25
C ASP A 84 -8.84 2.74 10.67
N LYS A 85 -9.48 2.55 9.50
CA LYS A 85 -9.49 1.28 8.77
C LYS A 85 -8.24 1.07 7.92
N VAL A 86 -7.37 2.07 7.79
CA VAL A 86 -6.10 1.95 7.06
C VAL A 86 -5.12 1.13 7.92
N PRO A 87 -4.47 0.07 7.38
CA PRO A 87 -3.43 -0.68 8.07
C PRO A 87 -2.33 0.24 8.58
N GLU A 88 -1.77 -0.02 9.77
CA GLU A 88 -0.77 0.88 10.38
C GLU A 88 0.43 1.16 9.49
N GLU A 89 0.85 0.18 8.70
CA GLU A 89 1.97 0.32 7.76
C GLU A 89 1.69 1.30 6.61
N GLN A 90 0.42 1.53 6.27
CA GLN A 90 -0.03 2.43 5.21
C GLN A 90 -0.43 3.82 5.73
N ARG A 91 -0.37 4.03 7.06
CA ARG A 91 -0.72 5.31 7.68
C ARG A 91 0.43 6.30 7.53
N GLY A 92 0.17 7.42 6.86
CA GLY A 92 1.19 8.44 6.58
C GLY A 92 1.95 8.97 7.80
N HIS A 93 1.30 9.13 8.96
CA HIS A 93 2.00 9.60 10.16
C HIS A 93 2.97 8.54 10.73
N VAL A 94 2.59 7.26 10.71
CA VAL A 94 3.46 6.15 11.13
C VAL A 94 4.63 6.04 10.16
N MET A 95 4.36 6.12 8.85
CA MET A 95 5.41 6.06 7.83
C MET A 95 6.40 7.21 7.97
N PHE A 96 5.92 8.43 8.23
CA PHE A 96 6.77 9.59 8.51
C PHE A 96 7.71 9.34 9.68
N TRP A 97 7.19 8.86 10.82
CA TRP A 97 8.02 8.53 11.99
C TRP A 97 9.02 7.40 11.72
N ARG A 98 8.64 6.39 10.93
CA ARG A 98 9.55 5.30 10.52
C ARG A 98 10.68 5.81 9.63
N LEU A 99 10.40 6.73 8.71
CA LEU A 99 11.42 7.37 7.88
C LEU A 99 12.35 8.25 8.72
N PHE A 100 11.78 9.06 9.62
CA PHE A 100 12.55 9.96 10.49
C PHE A 100 13.46 9.19 11.45
N THR A 101 12.91 8.23 12.20
CA THR A 101 13.71 7.39 13.11
C THR A 101 14.65 6.45 12.36
N GLY A 102 14.30 6.07 11.13
CA GLY A 102 15.13 5.25 10.26
C GLY A 102 16.44 5.92 9.87
N TRP A 103 16.51 7.25 9.83
CA TRP A 103 17.75 7.96 9.54
C TRP A 103 18.92 7.51 10.43
N PHE A 104 18.65 7.33 11.73
CA PHE A 104 19.63 6.89 12.73
C PHE A 104 19.80 5.36 12.79
N LEU A 105 18.92 4.61 12.16
CA LEU A 105 18.90 3.14 12.16
C LEU A 105 18.67 2.65 10.73
N PRO A 106 19.73 2.45 9.93
CA PRO A 106 19.62 2.28 8.49
C PRO A 106 18.64 1.17 8.11
N TRP A 107 18.70 0.00 8.76
CA TRP A 107 17.77 -1.12 8.51
C TRP A 107 16.28 -0.75 8.63
N ARG A 108 15.91 0.20 9.49
CA ARG A 108 14.52 0.69 9.60
C ARG A 108 14.14 1.59 8.45
N LEU A 109 15.05 2.45 7.98
CA LEU A 109 14.84 3.32 6.83
C LEU A 109 14.57 2.50 5.57
N TRP A 110 15.39 1.48 5.33
CA TRP A 110 15.24 0.58 4.18
C TRP A 110 13.91 -0.18 4.22
N LYS A 111 13.49 -0.67 5.39
CA LYS A 111 12.16 -1.31 5.56
C LYS A 111 11.02 -0.34 5.28
N ALA A 112 11.10 0.89 5.80
CA ALA A 112 10.07 1.91 5.58
C ALA A 112 9.97 2.27 4.09
N ALA A 113 11.12 2.44 3.42
CA ALA A 113 11.16 2.71 1.99
C ALA A 113 10.60 1.55 1.16
N ALA A 114 10.91 0.30 1.50
CA ALA A 114 10.35 -0.87 0.81
C ALA A 114 8.81 -0.92 0.90
N VAL A 115 8.23 -0.57 2.06
CA VAL A 115 6.77 -0.45 2.20
C VAL A 115 6.23 0.72 1.37
N LEU A 116 6.92 1.86 1.38
CA LEU A 116 6.52 3.05 0.63
C LEU A 116 6.51 2.82 -0.90
N PHE A 117 7.48 2.10 -1.45
CA PHE A 117 7.52 1.78 -2.88
C PHE A 117 6.57 0.64 -3.28
N SER A 118 6.18 -0.22 -2.34
CA SER A 118 5.29 -1.35 -2.63
C SER A 118 3.81 -1.04 -2.40
N GLN A 119 3.49 -0.10 -1.52
CA GLN A 119 2.13 0.21 -1.07
C GLN A 119 1.85 1.71 -1.11
N ARG A 120 0.58 2.08 -1.34
CA ARG A 120 0.15 3.48 -1.25
C ARG A 120 0.03 3.90 0.20
N ILE A 121 0.61 5.05 0.53
CA ILE A 121 0.54 5.65 1.86
C ILE A 121 -0.60 6.67 1.86
N TYR A 122 -1.53 6.55 2.80
CA TYR A 122 -2.70 7.42 2.90
C TYR A 122 -2.48 8.53 3.93
N ARG A 123 -2.91 9.75 3.58
CA ARG A 123 -3.01 10.88 4.51
C ARG A 123 -4.44 11.01 5.03
N ARG A 124 -4.61 11.66 6.19
CA ARG A 124 -5.93 11.94 6.78
C ARG A 124 -6.80 12.90 5.95
N ALA A 125 -6.23 13.58 4.97
CA ALA A 125 -6.97 14.51 4.12
C ALA A 125 -7.89 13.76 3.15
N LEU A 126 -9.12 14.25 2.99
CA LEU A 126 -10.11 13.72 2.05
C LEU A 126 -10.04 14.44 0.70
N ASP A 127 -10.47 13.73 -0.35
CA ASP A 127 -10.67 14.23 -1.70
C ASP A 127 -12.09 14.74 -1.92
N GLU A 128 -12.31 15.39 -3.07
CA GLU A 128 -13.64 15.91 -3.47
C GLU A 128 -14.70 14.79 -3.52
N GLU A 129 -14.27 13.56 -3.80
CA GLU A 129 -15.10 12.35 -3.81
C GLU A 129 -15.27 11.72 -2.40
N GLY A 130 -14.71 12.31 -1.34
CA GLY A 130 -14.82 11.81 0.05
C GLY A 130 -13.92 10.61 0.38
N PHE A 131 -12.89 10.34 -0.43
CA PHE A 131 -11.88 9.30 -0.17
C PHE A 131 -10.59 9.88 0.41
N LEU A 132 -9.83 9.10 1.16
CA LEU A 132 -8.52 9.51 1.67
C LEU A 132 -7.53 9.72 0.52
N LYS A 133 -6.85 10.86 0.55
CA LYS A 133 -5.80 11.17 -0.41
C LYS A 133 -4.57 10.30 -0.14
N ALA A 134 -3.93 9.83 -1.20
CA ALA A 134 -2.62 9.20 -1.12
C ALA A 134 -1.52 10.25 -1.03
N TRP A 135 -0.33 9.80 -0.61
CA TRP A 135 0.90 10.56 -0.75
C TRP A 135 1.21 10.82 -2.23
N PRO A 136 1.66 12.04 -2.57
CA PRO A 136 2.04 12.38 -3.93
C PRO A 136 3.33 11.67 -4.36
N ALA A 137 3.44 11.39 -5.67
CA ALA A 137 4.55 10.64 -6.25
C ALA A 137 5.93 11.29 -6.02
N TRP A 138 6.00 12.62 -5.83
CA TRP A 138 7.28 13.29 -5.54
C TRP A 138 7.89 12.84 -4.20
N ILE A 139 7.10 12.30 -3.27
CA ILE A 139 7.64 11.77 -2.01
C ILE A 139 8.53 10.56 -2.26
N GLU A 140 8.23 9.73 -3.27
CA GLU A 140 9.09 8.61 -3.66
C GLU A 140 10.48 9.11 -4.09
N ILE A 141 10.53 10.24 -4.80
CA ILE A 141 11.78 10.89 -5.21
C ILE A 141 12.55 11.37 -3.98
N VAL A 142 11.86 12.05 -3.05
CA VAL A 142 12.48 12.56 -1.81
C VAL A 142 13.03 11.42 -0.94
N VAL A 143 12.29 10.33 -0.78
CA VAL A 143 12.74 9.16 -0.01
C VAL A 143 13.92 8.48 -0.71
N SER A 144 13.94 8.42 -2.03
CA SER A 144 15.07 7.90 -2.80
C SER A 144 16.34 8.72 -2.57
N VAL A 145 16.24 10.05 -2.63
CA VAL A 145 17.36 10.96 -2.30
C VAL A 145 17.82 10.75 -0.87
N LEU A 146 16.88 10.63 0.08
CA LEU A 146 17.19 10.38 1.49
C LEU A 146 17.96 9.07 1.70
N LEU A 147 17.61 8.00 0.99
CA LEU A 147 18.33 6.72 1.06
C LEU A 147 19.78 6.86 0.57
N VAL A 148 19.99 7.57 -0.53
CA VAL A 148 21.34 7.83 -1.07
C VAL A 148 22.18 8.62 -0.07
N LEU A 149 21.63 9.70 0.49
CA LEU A 149 22.31 10.50 1.50
C LEU A 149 22.61 9.68 2.76
N ASN A 150 21.67 8.84 3.20
CA ASN A 150 21.86 7.97 4.35
C ASN A 150 22.97 6.94 4.12
N LEU A 151 23.03 6.34 2.92
CA LEU A 151 24.09 5.41 2.54
C LEU A 151 25.46 6.09 2.57
N ILE A 152 25.59 7.28 2.00
CA ILE A 152 26.84 8.07 2.00
C ILE A 152 27.25 8.41 3.43
N PHE A 153 26.31 8.90 4.25
CA PHE A 153 26.56 9.24 5.64
C PHE A 153 27.10 8.04 6.43
N TRP A 154 26.43 6.89 6.36
CA TRP A 154 26.88 5.69 7.06
C TRP A 154 28.18 5.12 6.51
N ALA A 155 28.45 5.22 5.21
CA ALA A 155 29.74 4.84 4.64
C ALA A 155 30.89 5.68 5.24
N ILE A 156 30.71 6.99 5.38
CA ILE A 156 31.70 7.87 6.03
C ILE A 156 31.88 7.49 7.49
N VAL A 157 30.79 7.30 8.24
CA VAL A 157 30.86 6.89 9.66
C VAL A 157 31.62 5.58 9.83
N ILE A 158 31.34 4.58 8.98
CA ILE A 158 32.04 3.29 9.02
C ILE A 158 33.52 3.47 8.72
N LEU A 159 33.90 4.26 7.70
CA LEU A 159 35.29 4.51 7.36
C LEU A 159 36.06 5.18 8.51
N VAL A 160 35.48 6.21 9.13
CA VAL A 160 36.08 6.92 10.27
C VAL A 160 36.18 6.01 11.50
N ALA A 161 35.14 5.23 11.78
CA ALA A 161 35.15 4.25 12.86
C ALA A 161 36.24 3.19 12.63
N PHE A 162 36.40 2.70 11.40
CA PHE A 162 37.41 1.72 11.05
C PHE A 162 38.83 2.27 11.26
N GLN A 163 39.09 3.50 10.83
CA GLN A 163 40.37 4.19 11.07
C GLN A 163 40.68 4.34 12.56
N SER A 164 39.66 4.53 13.40
CA SER A 164 39.82 4.69 14.85
C SER A 164 40.00 3.35 15.59
N ILE A 165 39.39 2.28 15.08
CA ILE A 165 39.40 0.94 15.71
C ILE A 165 40.66 0.14 15.32
N LEU A 166 41.16 0.29 14.09
CA LEU A 166 42.40 -0.35 13.61
C LEU A 166 43.58 -0.26 14.61
N PRO A 167 43.96 0.92 15.13
CA PRO A 167 45.09 1.02 16.07
C PRO A 167 44.80 0.36 17.43
N LEU A 168 43.55 0.40 17.90
CA LEU A 168 43.13 -0.29 19.13
C LEU A 168 43.17 -1.82 18.96
N TRP A 169 42.85 -2.30 17.77
CA TRP A 169 42.94 -3.72 17.46
C TRP A 169 44.40 -4.20 17.40
N HIS A 170 45.28 -3.43 16.76
CA HIS A 170 46.72 -3.73 16.73
C HIS A 170 47.32 -3.80 18.13
N THR A 171 47.01 -2.84 19.00
CA THR A 171 47.49 -2.84 20.39
C THR A 171 46.95 -4.01 21.20
N LEU A 172 45.66 -4.35 21.07
CA LEU A 172 45.08 -5.54 21.71
C LEU A 172 45.72 -6.85 21.22
N VAL A 173 45.97 -6.97 19.92
CA VAL A 173 46.66 -8.14 19.33
C VAL A 173 48.09 -8.25 19.85
N GLU A 174 48.83 -7.14 19.93
CA GLU A 174 50.20 -7.13 20.49
C GLU A 174 50.23 -7.53 21.97
N ILE A 175 49.27 -7.05 22.78
CA ILE A 175 49.16 -7.42 24.20
C ILE A 175 48.74 -8.89 24.39
N ALA A 176 47.88 -9.41 23.52
CA ALA A 176 47.38 -10.79 23.60
C ALA A 176 48.38 -11.84 23.07
N LYS A 177 49.27 -11.46 22.15
CA LYS A 177 50.27 -12.35 21.54
C LYS A 177 51.14 -13.12 22.56
N PRO A 178 51.76 -12.49 23.58
CA PRO A 178 52.56 -13.21 24.57
C PRO A 178 51.74 -14.13 25.50
N LEU A 179 50.44 -13.88 25.68
CA LEU A 179 49.55 -14.77 26.45
C LEU A 179 49.22 -16.05 25.69
N TRP A 180 49.23 -16.02 24.36
CA TRP A 180 48.94 -17.16 23.49
C TRP A 180 50.18 -18.03 23.22
N ASP A 181 51.37 -17.41 23.20
CA ASP A 181 52.65 -18.12 23.01
C ASP A 181 53.11 -18.89 24.27
N HIS A 182 52.38 -18.81 25.38
CA HIS A 182 52.68 -19.47 26.66
C HIS A 182 51.59 -20.47 27.14
N SER A 183 50.59 -20.76 26.30
CA SER A 183 49.60 -21.83 26.50
C SER A 183 49.86 -23.00 25.56
#